data_AF-A0A8R1ING5-F1
#
_entry.id   AF-A0A8R1ING5-F1
#
_cell.length_a   1.000
_cell.length_b   1.000
_cell.length_c   1.000
_cell.angle_alpha   90.00
_cell.angle_beta   90.00
_cell.angle_gamma   90.00
#
_symmetry.space_group_name_H-M   'P 1'
#
loop_
_entity.id
_entity.type
_entity.pdbx_description
1 polymer ?
#
loop_
_entity_poly.entity_id
_entity_poly.type
_entity_poly.pdbx_seq_one_letter_code
_entity_poly.pdbx_strand_id
1 'polypeptide(L)'
;MERTCIIREWTIFTIFSQGHVINNMDQIYVVYLSKYIPLFSSTKPVFTFEHPNFTNSSNERSATVEFDIDRKADLMGFGGYFDLQLYKNVMLSIEPSTHTPGMVSWFPAVIPLRDQLRVGENDKIRLKIDRKEDAGGVWYEWHVEQQ
;
A
#
# COMPACT_ATOMS: atom_id res chain seq x y z
N MET A 1 -32.48 -25.81 3.32
CA MET A 1 -31.92 -24.85 4.31
C MET A 1 -30.75 -24.17 3.63
N GLU A 2 -31.07 -23.21 2.75
CA GLU A 2 -30.09 -22.48 1.94
C GLU A 2 -29.62 -21.26 2.74
N ARG A 3 -28.32 -21.16 2.99
CA ARG A 3 -27.71 -19.98 3.59
C ARG A 3 -26.99 -19.21 2.51
N THR A 4 -27.73 -18.35 1.81
CA THR A 4 -27.16 -17.35 0.91
C THR A 4 -26.57 -16.24 1.77
N CYS A 5 -25.24 -16.13 1.82
CA CYS A 5 -24.55 -14.99 2.41
C CYS A 5 -24.51 -13.88 1.36
N ILE A 6 -25.35 -12.85 1.52
CA ILE A 6 -25.29 -11.64 0.70
C ILE A 6 -24.38 -10.65 1.42
N ILE A 7 -23.17 -10.45 0.91
CA ILE A 7 -22.31 -9.33 1.31
C ILE A 7 -22.93 -8.08 0.67
N ARG A 8 -23.48 -7.18 1.50
CA ARG A 8 -23.88 -5.84 1.06
C ARG A 8 -22.74 -4.88 1.38
N GLU A 9 -22.00 -4.48 0.36
CA GLU A 9 -21.01 -3.41 0.46
C GLU A 9 -21.74 -2.08 0.74
N TRP A 10 -21.35 -1.38 1.81
CA TRP A 10 -21.68 0.02 2.02
C TRP A 10 -20.41 0.83 1.77
N THR A 11 -20.16 1.20 0.52
CA THR A 11 -19.12 2.17 0.20
C THR A 11 -19.70 3.56 0.44
N ILE A 12 -19.32 4.19 1.55
CA ILE A 12 -19.56 5.63 1.76
C ILE A 12 -18.63 6.36 0.79
N PHE A 13 -19.17 6.88 -0.31
CA PHE A 13 -18.45 7.79 -1.18
C PHE A 13 -18.38 9.17 -0.51
N THR A 14 -17.21 9.58 -0.04
CA THR A 14 -16.94 11.01 0.16
C THR A 14 -16.77 11.63 -1.23
N ILE A 15 -17.81 12.30 -1.73
CA ILE A 15 -17.80 12.96 -3.03
C ILE A 15 -16.94 14.24 -2.91
N PHE A 16 -15.66 14.15 -3.20
CA PHE A 16 -14.90 15.31 -3.69
C PHE A 16 -15.28 15.53 -5.16
N SER A 17 -15.36 16.79 -5.62
CA SER A 17 -15.70 17.14 -7.01
C SER A 17 -14.57 16.82 -8.01
N GLN A 18 -13.96 15.65 -7.90
CA GLN A 18 -12.96 15.16 -8.83
C GLN A 18 -13.64 14.10 -9.71
N GLY A 19 -13.45 14.19 -11.03
CA GLY A 19 -14.16 13.35 -12.00
C GLY A 19 -14.02 11.85 -11.71
N HIS A 20 -14.98 11.04 -12.20
CA HIS A 20 -15.12 9.62 -11.85
C HIS A 20 -13.83 8.78 -12.02
N VAL A 21 -12.96 9.14 -12.96
CA VAL A 21 -11.67 8.46 -13.20
C VAL A 21 -10.63 8.78 -12.12
N ILE A 22 -10.58 10.02 -11.63
CA ILE A 22 -9.61 10.46 -10.62
C ILE A 22 -9.89 9.76 -9.29
N ASN A 23 -11.17 9.60 -8.94
CA ASN A 23 -11.58 8.90 -7.72
C ASN A 23 -11.09 7.45 -7.65
N ASN A 24 -11.00 6.74 -8.78
CA ASN A 24 -10.55 5.33 -8.78
C ASN A 24 -9.05 5.20 -8.54
N MET A 25 -8.25 6.12 -9.08
CA MET A 25 -6.78 6.00 -9.00
C MET A 25 -6.21 6.58 -7.71
N ASP A 26 -7.02 7.27 -6.91
CA ASP A 26 -6.65 7.82 -5.60
C ASP A 26 -7.12 6.92 -4.44
N GLN A 27 -7.23 5.60 -4.68
CA GLN A 27 -7.66 4.60 -3.69
C GLN A 27 -6.69 3.42 -3.60
N ILE A 28 -6.59 2.83 -2.40
CA ILE A 28 -5.82 1.60 -2.16
C ILE A 28 -6.73 0.40 -2.39
N TYR A 29 -6.26 -0.59 -3.14
CA TYR A 29 -7.00 -1.83 -3.42
C TYR A 29 -6.35 -3.04 -2.76
N VAL A 30 -7.14 -4.04 -2.38
CA VAL A 30 -6.63 -5.35 -1.96
C VAL A 30 -6.81 -6.32 -3.13
N VAL A 31 -5.70 -6.85 -3.66
CA VAL A 31 -5.73 -7.59 -4.93
C VAL A 31 -4.86 -8.84 -4.84
N TYR A 32 -5.40 -9.96 -5.34
CA TYR A 32 -4.57 -11.11 -5.69
C TYR A 32 -3.76 -10.79 -6.95
N LEU A 33 -2.48 -10.47 -6.78
CA LEU A 33 -1.58 -10.06 -7.86
C LEU A 33 -1.36 -11.21 -8.85
N SER A 34 -2.15 -11.24 -9.93
CA SER A 34 -2.17 -12.35 -10.89
C SER A 34 -1.15 -12.20 -12.03
N LYS A 35 -1.11 -11.03 -12.67
CA LYS A 35 -0.21 -10.73 -13.80
C LYS A 35 0.49 -9.41 -13.54
N TYR A 36 1.66 -9.50 -12.91
CA TYR A 36 2.51 -8.35 -12.63
C TYR A 36 3.98 -8.76 -12.75
N ILE A 37 4.86 -7.77 -12.87
CA ILE A 37 6.30 -7.96 -12.87
C ILE A 37 6.86 -7.07 -11.76
N PRO A 38 7.55 -7.63 -10.75
CA PRO A 38 8.24 -6.80 -9.77
C PRO A 38 9.39 -6.05 -10.45
N LEU A 39 9.37 -4.72 -10.36
CA LEU A 39 10.44 -3.87 -10.90
C LEU A 39 11.59 -3.66 -9.90
N PHE A 40 11.37 -4.01 -8.63
CA PHE A 40 12.33 -3.81 -7.55
C PHE A 40 12.72 -5.17 -6.95
N SER A 41 13.97 -5.30 -6.54
CA SER A 41 14.53 -6.55 -5.98
C SER A 41 14.02 -6.88 -4.58
N SER A 42 13.60 -5.88 -3.81
CA SER A 42 13.13 -6.03 -2.43
C SER A 42 12.11 -4.96 -2.06
N THR A 43 11.23 -5.28 -1.11
CA THR A 43 10.33 -4.32 -0.49
C THR A 43 11.09 -3.46 0.53
N LYS A 44 10.58 -2.26 0.81
CA LYS A 44 11.18 -1.35 1.80
C LYS A 44 10.16 -0.97 2.88
N PRO A 45 10.58 -0.78 4.14
CA PRO A 45 9.69 -0.37 5.22
C PRO A 45 9.16 1.05 4.99
N VAL A 46 7.89 1.27 5.36
CA VAL A 46 7.19 2.55 5.15
C VAL A 46 6.78 3.17 6.48
N PHE A 47 5.85 2.53 7.20
CA PHE A 47 5.32 3.02 8.47
C PHE A 47 5.39 1.94 9.55
N THR A 48 5.79 2.34 10.76
CA THR A 48 5.85 1.47 11.94
C THR A 48 4.96 2.01 13.05
N PHE A 49 4.28 1.10 13.73
CA PHE A 49 3.43 1.38 14.89
C PHE A 49 3.75 0.38 16.00
N GLU A 50 3.86 0.88 17.22
CA GLU A 50 4.14 0.08 18.41
C GLU A 50 3.01 0.21 19.42
N HIS A 51 2.64 -0.91 20.03
CA HIS A 51 1.55 -0.98 20.99
C HIS A 51 1.98 -1.69 22.28
N PRO A 52 1.61 -1.17 23.48
CA PRO A 52 0.82 0.05 23.69
C PRO A 52 1.59 1.35 23.41
N ASN A 53 0.93 2.34 22.79
CA ASN A 53 1.52 3.67 22.51
C ASN A 53 1.50 4.52 23.79
N PHE A 54 2.37 4.21 24.75
CA PHE A 54 2.39 4.85 26.08
C PHE A 54 2.73 6.35 26.04
N THR A 55 3.42 6.81 24.99
CA THR A 55 3.80 8.21 24.83
C THR A 55 2.69 9.05 24.19
N ASN A 56 1.59 8.42 23.75
CA ASN A 56 0.55 9.05 22.92
C ASN A 56 1.17 9.82 21.74
N SER A 57 2.17 9.22 21.11
CA SER A 57 2.73 9.77 19.87
C SER A 57 1.64 9.85 18.80
N SER A 58 1.66 10.91 17.98
CA SER A 58 0.73 11.05 16.84
C SER A 58 0.78 9.79 15.98
N ASN A 59 -0.33 9.39 15.35
CA ASN A 59 -0.31 8.29 14.39
C ASN A 59 -0.07 8.80 12.95
N GLU A 60 0.03 10.11 12.73
CA GLU A 60 0.44 10.67 11.44
C GLU A 60 1.87 10.25 11.10
N ARG A 61 2.13 9.97 9.84
CA ARG A 61 3.44 9.54 9.36
C ARG A 61 3.74 10.19 8.01
N SER A 62 5.02 10.43 7.75
CA SER A 62 5.53 10.87 6.45
C SER A 62 6.77 10.06 6.14
N ALA A 63 6.82 9.48 4.94
CA ALA A 63 7.95 8.68 4.49
C ALA A 63 8.26 8.95 3.02
N THR A 64 9.55 8.98 2.70
CA THR A 64 10.05 8.94 1.32
C THR A 64 10.86 7.68 1.15
N VAL A 65 10.45 6.83 0.21
CA VAL A 65 11.06 5.54 -0.07
C VAL A 65 11.64 5.55 -1.47
N GLU A 66 12.94 5.36 -1.58
CA GLU A 66 13.64 5.37 -2.86
C GLU A 66 13.82 3.95 -3.42
N PHE A 67 13.70 3.79 -4.73
CA PHE A 67 13.93 2.54 -5.45
C PHE A 67 14.76 2.79 -6.71
N ASP A 68 15.73 1.92 -6.96
CA ASP A 68 16.57 1.97 -8.16
C ASP A 68 15.97 1.06 -9.25
N ILE A 69 15.93 1.56 -10.49
CA ILE A 69 15.40 0.83 -11.65
C ILE A 69 16.54 0.20 -12.46
N ASP A 70 16.40 -1.09 -12.76
CA ASP A 70 17.39 -1.90 -13.49
C ASP A 70 17.09 -2.10 -14.99
N ARG A 71 15.90 -1.69 -15.45
CA ARG A 71 15.43 -1.93 -16.82
C ARG A 71 14.34 -0.96 -17.25
N LYS A 72 14.14 -0.84 -18.56
CA LYS A 72 13.03 -0.07 -19.12
C LYS A 72 11.70 -0.76 -18.81
N ALA A 73 10.75 -0.04 -18.22
CA ALA A 73 9.42 -0.56 -17.89
C ALA A 73 8.38 0.56 -17.78
N ASP A 74 7.12 0.16 -17.60
CA ASP A 74 6.01 1.05 -17.25
C ASP A 74 5.57 0.74 -15.81
N LEU A 75 5.83 1.67 -14.89
CA LEU A 75 5.45 1.56 -13.48
C LEU A 75 4.00 2.00 -13.30
N MET A 76 3.15 1.07 -12.83
CA MET A 76 1.72 1.32 -12.61
C MET A 76 1.35 1.65 -11.17
N GLY A 77 2.22 1.34 -10.21
CA GLY A 77 1.92 1.44 -8.78
C GLY A 77 2.83 0.58 -7.93
N PHE A 78 2.52 0.51 -6.63
CA PHE A 78 3.30 -0.19 -5.62
C PHE A 78 2.47 -1.30 -4.97
N GLY A 79 3.12 -2.44 -4.71
CA GLY A 79 2.57 -3.49 -3.86
C GLY A 79 2.83 -3.15 -2.40
N GLY A 80 1.77 -3.00 -1.62
CA GLY A 80 1.81 -2.77 -0.18
C GLY A 80 1.73 -4.09 0.58
N TYR A 81 2.68 -4.27 1.50
CA TYR A 81 2.77 -5.42 2.38
C TYR A 81 2.90 -4.95 3.83
N PHE A 82 2.75 -5.85 4.78
CA PHE A 82 3.05 -5.59 6.18
C PHE A 82 3.59 -6.84 6.87
N ASP A 83 4.34 -6.60 7.91
CA ASP A 83 4.66 -7.57 8.96
C ASP A 83 4.12 -7.05 10.30
N LEU A 84 3.88 -7.96 11.22
CA LEU A 84 3.66 -7.62 12.62
C LEU A 84 4.24 -8.66 13.57
N GLN A 85 4.80 -8.15 14.66
CA GLN A 85 5.23 -8.95 15.80
C GLN A 85 4.07 -9.05 16.79
N LEU A 86 3.52 -10.25 16.97
CA LEU A 86 2.40 -10.49 17.87
C LEU A 86 2.86 -10.48 19.34
N TYR A 87 3.88 -11.28 19.63
CA TYR A 87 4.50 -11.34 20.95
C TYR A 87 5.86 -12.05 20.87
N LYS A 88 6.92 -11.37 21.32
CA LYS A 88 8.30 -11.90 21.30
C LYS A 88 8.65 -12.47 19.90
N ASN A 89 8.98 -13.74 19.79
CA ASN A 89 9.38 -14.39 18.54
C ASN A 89 8.20 -14.84 17.67
N VAL A 90 6.95 -14.59 18.09
CA VAL A 90 5.76 -14.90 17.30
C VAL A 90 5.42 -13.71 16.41
N MET A 91 5.44 -13.93 15.09
CA MET A 91 5.28 -12.90 14.07
C MET A 91 4.49 -13.43 12.89
N LEU A 92 3.84 -12.51 12.18
CA LEU A 92 3.03 -12.75 11.00
C LEU A 92 3.47 -11.76 9.92
N SER A 93 3.64 -12.23 8.69
CA SER A 93 4.08 -11.37 7.59
C SER A 93 3.44 -11.79 6.27
N ILE A 94 2.97 -10.81 5.52
CA ILE A 94 2.53 -10.97 4.12
C ILE A 94 3.62 -10.51 3.13
N GLU A 95 4.76 -10.03 3.61
CA GLU A 95 5.86 -9.58 2.78
C GLU A 95 6.51 -10.76 2.04
N PRO A 96 6.84 -10.64 0.74
CA PRO A 96 7.25 -11.79 -0.07
C PRO A 96 8.44 -12.60 0.46
N SER A 97 9.46 -11.95 1.04
CA SER A 97 10.66 -12.62 1.56
C SER A 97 10.44 -13.31 2.91
N THR A 98 9.48 -12.84 3.70
CA THR A 98 9.18 -13.32 5.06
C THR A 98 7.77 -13.90 5.19
N HIS A 99 7.11 -14.21 4.08
CA HIS A 99 5.71 -14.61 4.03
C HIS A 99 5.43 -15.83 4.91
N THR A 100 4.43 -15.71 5.80
CA THR A 100 4.04 -16.81 6.69
C THR A 100 3.40 -17.97 5.90
N PRO A 101 3.97 -19.19 5.91
CA PRO A 101 3.45 -20.30 5.12
C PRO A 101 2.01 -20.67 5.47
N GLY A 102 1.17 -20.90 4.45
CA GLY A 102 -0.22 -21.32 4.62
C GLY A 102 -1.20 -20.21 5.00
N MET A 103 -0.73 -18.96 5.08
CA MET A 103 -1.59 -17.81 5.37
C MET A 103 -2.27 -17.29 4.09
N VAL A 104 -3.61 -17.19 4.13
CA VAL A 104 -4.45 -16.69 3.02
C VAL A 104 -5.38 -15.54 3.44
N SER A 105 -5.21 -15.03 4.66
CA SER A 105 -6.09 -14.02 5.26
C SER A 105 -5.94 -12.62 4.69
N TRP A 106 -4.79 -12.31 4.06
CA TRP A 106 -4.52 -11.00 3.47
C TRP A 106 -3.88 -11.15 2.11
N PHE A 107 -4.49 -10.52 1.11
CA PHE A 107 -3.81 -10.25 -0.16
C PHE A 107 -3.06 -8.92 -0.08
N PRO A 108 -2.03 -8.73 -0.92
CA PRO A 108 -1.29 -7.48 -0.97
C PRO A 108 -2.19 -6.28 -1.27
N ALA A 109 -1.83 -5.13 -0.71
CA ALA A 109 -2.41 -3.86 -1.10
C ALA A 109 -1.79 -3.39 -2.43
N VAL A 110 -2.53 -2.58 -3.18
CA VAL A 110 -2.05 -1.91 -4.39
C VAL A 110 -2.27 -0.42 -4.19
N ILE A 111 -1.19 0.34 -4.34
CA ILE A 111 -1.17 1.81 -4.34
C ILE A 111 -0.94 2.24 -5.79
N PRO A 112 -2.00 2.52 -6.55
CA PRO A 112 -1.89 2.81 -7.98
C PRO A 112 -1.36 4.22 -8.24
N LEU A 113 -0.78 4.42 -9.42
CA LEU A 113 -0.50 5.74 -9.99
C LEU A 113 -1.59 6.09 -11.01
N ARG A 114 -1.99 7.37 -11.06
CA ARG A 114 -3.02 7.85 -12.01
C ARG A 114 -2.69 7.51 -13.46
N ASP A 115 -1.43 7.69 -13.81
CA ASP A 115 -0.88 7.35 -15.13
C ASP A 115 0.32 6.42 -14.95
N GLN A 116 0.56 5.57 -15.95
CA GLN A 116 1.74 4.71 -15.96
C GLN A 116 3.00 5.57 -16.16
N LEU A 117 3.96 5.42 -15.24
CA LEU A 117 5.22 6.14 -15.29
C LEU A 117 6.25 5.33 -16.08
N ARG A 118 6.70 5.86 -17.22
CA ARG A 118 7.79 5.25 -18.00
C ARG A 118 9.10 5.41 -17.25
N VAL A 119 9.75 4.28 -16.94
CA VAL A 119 11.04 4.24 -16.25
C VAL A 119 12.10 3.56 -17.10
N GLY A 120 13.36 3.91 -16.87
CA GLY A 120 14.55 3.43 -17.55
C GLY A 120 15.64 2.96 -16.58
N GLU A 121 16.62 2.25 -17.15
CA GLU A 121 17.79 1.81 -16.40
C GLU A 121 18.54 3.01 -15.79
N ASN A 122 18.85 2.93 -14.50
CA ASN A 122 19.46 3.99 -13.66
C ASN A 122 18.52 5.08 -13.15
N ASP A 123 17.22 5.03 -13.48
CA ASP A 123 16.26 5.95 -12.87
C ASP A 123 16.11 5.68 -11.38
N LYS A 124 15.93 6.75 -10.60
CA LYS A 124 15.59 6.64 -9.18
C LYS A 124 14.16 7.09 -8.94
N ILE A 125 13.35 6.16 -8.44
CA ILE A 125 11.94 6.37 -8.14
C ILE A 125 11.80 6.62 -6.64
N ARG A 126 11.26 7.78 -6.28
CA ARG A 126 10.95 8.13 -4.90
C ARG A 126 9.44 8.11 -4.71
N LEU A 127 8.96 7.16 -3.92
CA LEU A 127 7.59 7.17 -3.42
C LEU A 127 7.55 8.04 -2.16
N LYS A 128 6.85 9.17 -2.23
CA LYS A 128 6.47 9.90 -1.03
C LYS A 128 5.06 9.47 -0.62
N ILE A 129 4.90 9.09 0.63
CA ILE A 129 3.63 8.66 1.20
C ILE A 129 3.46 9.25 2.60
N ASP A 130 2.29 9.84 2.81
CA ASP A 130 1.89 10.49 4.05
C ASP A 130 0.63 9.82 4.57
N ARG A 131 0.65 9.35 5.82
CA ARG A 131 -0.55 8.94 6.57
C ARG A 131 -1.00 10.14 7.38
N LYS A 132 -2.16 10.69 7.06
CA LYS A 132 -2.73 11.84 7.77
C LYS A 132 -3.97 11.44 8.53
N GLU A 133 -4.28 12.21 9.56
CA GLU A 133 -5.50 12.03 10.33
C GLU A 133 -6.15 13.36 10.69
N ASP A 134 -7.46 13.32 10.84
CA ASP A 134 -8.25 14.41 11.36
C ASP A 134 -9.31 13.87 12.33
N ALA A 135 -10.23 14.74 12.77
CA ALA A 135 -11.31 14.33 13.67
C ALA A 135 -12.33 13.38 13.00
N GLY A 136 -12.37 13.31 11.66
CA GLY A 136 -13.33 12.52 10.88
C GLY A 136 -12.77 11.19 10.36
N GLY A 137 -11.45 11.02 10.30
CA GLY A 137 -10.84 9.78 9.87
C GLY A 137 -9.34 9.85 9.59
N VAL A 138 -8.88 8.87 8.83
CA VAL A 138 -7.47 8.69 8.45
C VAL A 138 -7.43 8.42 6.95
N TRP A 139 -6.45 9.00 6.26
CA TRP A 139 -6.23 8.76 4.84
C TRP A 139 -4.74 8.71 4.50
N TYR A 140 -4.45 8.29 3.28
CA TYR A 140 -3.11 8.28 2.73
C TYR A 140 -3.05 9.26 1.56
N GLU A 141 -1.98 10.04 1.51
CA GLU A 141 -1.60 10.82 0.34
C GLU A 141 -0.30 10.25 -0.19
N TRP A 142 -0.18 10.08 -1.51
CA TRP A 142 1.05 9.62 -2.11
C TRP A 142 1.29 10.27 -3.46
N HIS A 143 2.57 10.39 -3.81
CA HIS A 143 3.02 10.73 -5.15
C HIS A 143 4.40 10.16 -5.42
N VAL A 144 4.80 10.20 -6.69
CA VAL A 144 6.11 9.70 -7.13
C VAL A 144 6.93 10.83 -7.72
N GLU A 145 8.21 10.85 -7.39
CA GLU A 145 9.22 11.69 -8.01
C GLU A 145 10.23 10.80 -8.72
N GLN A 146 10.54 11.12 -9.99
CA GLN A 146 11.55 10.44 -10.79
C GLN A 146 12.76 11.37 -10.92
N GLN A 147 13.95 10.86 -10.61
CA GLN A 147 15.24 11.55 -10.78
C GLN A 147 16.07 10.94 -11.88
#